data_AF-A0A9E5UI64-F1
#
_entry.id   AF-A0A9E5UI64-F1
#
_cell.length_a   1.000
_cell.length_b   1.000
_cell.length_c   1.000
_cell.angle_alpha   90.00
_cell.angle_beta   90.00
_cell.angle_gamma   90.00
#
_symmetry.space_group_name_H-M   'P 1'
#
loop_
_entity.id
_entity.type
_entity.pdbx_description
1 polymer ?
#
loop_
_entity_poly.entity_id
_entity_poly.type
_entity_poly.pdbx_seq_one_letter_code
_entity_poly.pdbx_strand_id
1 'polypeptide(L)'
;FDRSWQLLGDRERESLARLSVFRGGFTAEAARTVAGAGLPVLGALVDKSLVRREGARMQLHPLVQQLAALRLGEGTEAQAAHAAYFHHFLAHREDAGYRGEGGALGEIDAEFENVRRAWHFSVASGRGALLRRDARTLNDYCGHRARLGEGLALMRQALASEEVGSEAGTRAVLLAFAASLESRLDRYAEAQSAATEGLAAARAARAAATQKKCLSVLATCAMRLGRLAESRVHLKRALALAGDSRRPHEEAGLLDNLSTLEKRLGHLDEALRLGIEALAQYRRAGDSGGAALCLNNLGSLCIQRGELDAALAYLQEAHGLCERDGLAGTHALVLANLAGLVLLRGELEAARAYAERSLQIAEPGGLRFLACWLTARLARVASRQGRAEEARERLAAAASSALALGTASPKVSVVAAFAEVLAAAGEAGAARAVVALGLAIPSLNEADRKELDLVAAGLPEAGRTKRATPKMPLDELFQRLVSEAGEGHAALVAALRGRA
;
A
#
# COMPACT_ATOMS: atom_id res chain seq x y z
N PHE A 1 -3.14 -4.67 -44.11
CA PHE A 1 -3.62 -5.79 -43.29
C PHE A 1 -4.52 -6.73 -44.10
N ASP A 2 -5.60 -6.27 -44.73
CA ASP A 2 -6.53 -7.16 -45.44
C ASP A 2 -5.88 -8.02 -46.54
N ARG A 3 -4.95 -7.45 -47.30
CA ARG A 3 -4.14 -8.21 -48.26
C ARG A 3 -3.29 -9.30 -47.58
N SER A 4 -2.66 -8.98 -46.44
CA SER A 4 -1.87 -9.95 -45.66
C SER A 4 -2.75 -11.03 -45.03
N TRP A 5 -3.98 -10.69 -44.63
CA TRP A 5 -4.96 -11.60 -44.06
C TRP A 5 -5.45 -12.66 -45.06
N GLN A 6 -5.66 -12.26 -46.32
CA GLN A 6 -6.06 -13.18 -47.39
C GLN A 6 -4.97 -14.20 -47.73
N LEU A 7 -3.69 -13.88 -47.48
CA LEU A 7 -2.55 -14.76 -47.71
C LEU A 7 -2.31 -15.80 -46.60
N LEU A 8 -3.06 -15.71 -45.49
CA LEU A 8 -2.95 -16.67 -44.40
C LEU A 8 -3.69 -17.98 -44.73
N GLY A 9 -3.23 -19.10 -44.18
CA GLY A 9 -4.02 -20.33 -44.17
C GLY A 9 -5.21 -20.24 -43.21
N ASP A 10 -6.19 -21.14 -43.31
CA ASP A 10 -7.37 -21.13 -42.44
C ASP A 10 -7.01 -21.20 -40.94
N ARG A 11 -6.11 -22.12 -40.58
CA ARG A 11 -5.61 -22.26 -39.21
C ARG A 11 -4.85 -21.02 -38.73
N GLU A 12 -4.09 -20.36 -39.61
CA GLU A 12 -3.36 -19.14 -39.27
C GLU A 12 -4.32 -17.97 -39.04
N ARG A 13 -5.37 -17.84 -39.86
CA ARG A 13 -6.42 -16.82 -39.67
C ARG A 13 -7.14 -17.03 -38.35
N GLU A 14 -7.59 -18.25 -38.08
CA GLU A 14 -8.32 -18.58 -36.86
C GLU A 14 -7.45 -18.31 -35.61
N SER A 15 -6.22 -18.83 -35.59
CA SER A 15 -5.29 -18.59 -34.49
C SER A 15 -4.97 -17.11 -34.34
N LEU A 16 -4.73 -16.36 -35.42
CA LEU A 16 -4.44 -14.92 -35.34
C LEU A 16 -5.62 -14.13 -34.76
N ALA A 17 -6.86 -14.44 -35.16
CA ALA A 17 -8.06 -13.84 -34.59
C ALA A 17 -8.17 -14.15 -33.10
N ARG A 18 -7.99 -15.41 -32.70
CA ARG A 18 -8.05 -15.83 -31.29
C ARG A 18 -6.92 -15.25 -30.44
N LEU A 19 -5.70 -15.11 -30.98
CA LEU A 19 -4.56 -14.47 -30.29
C LEU A 19 -4.81 -12.99 -29.97
N SER A 20 -5.78 -12.34 -30.63
CA SER A 20 -6.14 -10.94 -30.36
C SER A 20 -6.74 -10.71 -28.96
N VAL A 21 -7.13 -11.79 -28.27
CA VAL A 21 -7.65 -11.74 -26.90
C VAL A 21 -6.58 -11.44 -25.84
N PHE A 22 -5.30 -11.63 -26.13
CA PHE A 22 -4.23 -11.30 -25.19
C PHE A 22 -4.01 -9.79 -25.04
N ARG A 23 -3.38 -9.33 -23.96
CA ARG A 23 -2.90 -7.95 -23.74
C ARG A 23 -1.52 -8.02 -23.09
N GLY A 24 -0.55 -7.23 -23.55
CA GLY A 24 0.83 -7.29 -23.04
C GLY A 24 1.63 -8.53 -23.49
N GLY A 25 1.21 -9.18 -24.58
CA GLY A 25 1.84 -10.39 -25.12
C GLY A 25 1.35 -11.68 -24.49
N PHE A 26 2.04 -12.78 -24.83
CA PHE A 26 1.72 -14.13 -24.39
C PHE A 26 2.91 -15.08 -24.57
N THR A 27 2.89 -16.21 -23.87
CA THR A 27 3.84 -17.33 -24.06
C THR A 27 3.34 -18.30 -25.14
N ALA A 28 4.21 -19.17 -25.64
CA ALA A 28 3.82 -20.24 -26.58
C ALA A 28 2.80 -21.20 -25.96
N GLU A 29 2.92 -21.47 -24.66
CA GLU A 29 1.97 -22.28 -23.92
C GLU A 29 0.58 -21.62 -23.86
N ALA A 30 0.52 -20.34 -23.50
CA ALA A 30 -0.74 -19.59 -23.46
C ALA A 30 -1.39 -19.53 -24.84
N ALA A 31 -0.61 -19.24 -25.89
CA ALA A 31 -1.09 -19.22 -27.27
C ALA A 31 -1.70 -20.55 -27.71
N ARG A 32 -1.05 -21.67 -27.37
CA ARG A 32 -1.55 -23.01 -27.68
C ARG A 32 -2.86 -23.29 -26.97
N THR A 33 -2.95 -22.99 -25.67
CA THR A 33 -4.14 -23.30 -24.86
C THR A 33 -5.33 -22.40 -25.19
N VAL A 34 -5.10 -21.11 -25.45
CA VAL A 34 -6.18 -20.12 -25.67
C VAL A 34 -6.59 -20.03 -27.14
N ALA A 35 -5.65 -20.12 -28.07
CA ALA A 35 -5.88 -19.87 -29.50
C ALA A 35 -5.68 -21.10 -30.39
N GLY A 36 -5.37 -22.27 -29.82
CA GLY A 36 -5.02 -23.46 -30.59
C GLY A 36 -3.73 -23.31 -31.41
N ALA A 37 -2.95 -22.25 -31.16
CA ALA A 37 -1.81 -21.89 -31.97
C ALA A 37 -0.58 -22.71 -31.56
N GLY A 38 -0.35 -23.82 -32.26
CA GLY A 38 0.87 -24.61 -32.11
C GLY A 38 2.13 -23.90 -32.63
N LEU A 39 3.31 -24.42 -32.28
CA LEU A 39 4.60 -23.85 -32.69
C LEU A 39 4.74 -23.62 -34.22
N PRO A 40 4.25 -24.51 -35.12
CA PRO A 40 4.32 -24.25 -36.56
C PRO A 40 3.51 -23.03 -37.00
N VAL A 41 2.30 -22.85 -36.45
CA VAL A 41 1.44 -21.70 -36.76
C VAL A 41 2.07 -20.41 -36.23
N LEU A 42 2.59 -20.46 -35.00
CA LEU A 42 3.30 -19.32 -34.40
C LEU A 42 4.55 -18.94 -35.20
N GLY A 43 5.33 -19.91 -35.65
CA GLY A 43 6.49 -19.69 -36.51
C GLY A 43 6.09 -18.99 -37.81
N ALA A 44 5.06 -19.49 -38.49
CA ALA A 44 4.58 -18.88 -39.73
C ALA A 44 4.04 -17.45 -39.53
N LEU A 45 3.37 -17.17 -38.42
CA LEU A 45 2.91 -15.81 -38.07
C LEU A 45 4.07 -14.86 -37.75
N VAL A 46 5.17 -15.38 -37.18
CA VAL A 46 6.40 -14.63 -36.95
C VAL A 46 7.12 -14.33 -38.27
N ASP A 47 7.27 -15.32 -39.15
CA ASP A 47 7.90 -15.15 -40.45
C ASP A 47 7.15 -14.11 -41.30
N LYS A 48 5.83 -14.06 -41.16
CA LYS A 48 4.95 -13.08 -41.80
C LYS A 48 4.88 -11.73 -41.07
N SER A 49 5.68 -11.52 -40.03
CA SER A 49 5.76 -10.30 -39.21
C SER A 49 4.42 -9.86 -38.58
N LEU A 50 3.48 -10.80 -38.39
CA LEU A 50 2.21 -10.55 -37.72
C LEU A 50 2.32 -10.73 -36.21
N VAL A 51 3.22 -11.62 -35.78
CA VAL A 51 3.61 -11.80 -34.38
C VAL A 51 5.09 -11.47 -34.26
N ARG A 52 5.47 -10.70 -33.25
CA ARG A 52 6.86 -10.44 -32.89
C ARG A 52 7.26 -11.37 -31.75
N ARG A 53 8.46 -11.95 -31.82
CA ARG A 53 9.05 -12.72 -30.73
C ARG A 53 10.12 -11.90 -30.00
N GLU A 54 10.02 -11.85 -28.68
CA GLU A 54 10.97 -11.20 -27.78
C GLU A 54 11.37 -12.21 -26.70
N GLY A 55 12.47 -12.93 -26.95
CA GLY A 55 12.92 -14.04 -26.11
C GLY A 55 11.89 -15.18 -26.06
N ALA A 56 11.35 -15.43 -24.86
CA ALA A 56 10.33 -16.44 -24.61
C ALA A 56 8.89 -15.93 -24.80
N ARG A 57 8.71 -14.61 -24.96
CA ARG A 57 7.39 -13.99 -25.16
C ARG A 57 7.14 -13.68 -26.62
N MET A 58 5.86 -13.63 -26.97
CA MET A 58 5.36 -13.20 -28.26
C MET A 58 4.35 -12.07 -28.08
N GLN A 59 4.29 -11.18 -29.05
CA GLN A 59 3.40 -10.03 -29.03
C GLN A 59 2.81 -9.79 -30.42
N LEU A 60 1.55 -9.38 -30.45
CA LEU A 60 0.94 -8.82 -31.64
C LEU A 60 1.24 -7.32 -31.68
N HIS A 61 1.54 -6.80 -32.86
CA HIS A 61 1.57 -5.34 -33.02
C HIS A 61 0.17 -4.77 -32.68
N PRO A 62 0.04 -3.64 -31.95
CA PRO A 62 -1.26 -3.13 -31.49
C PRO A 62 -2.31 -3.00 -32.61
N LEU A 63 -1.90 -2.53 -33.79
CA LEU A 63 -2.78 -2.45 -34.96
C LEU A 63 -3.20 -3.82 -35.49
N VAL A 64 -2.29 -4.79 -35.56
CA VAL A 64 -2.58 -6.17 -35.98
C VAL A 64 -3.56 -6.80 -35.00
N GLN A 65 -3.36 -6.60 -33.70
CA GLN A 65 -4.26 -7.07 -32.65
C GLN A 65 -5.67 -6.49 -32.81
N GLN A 66 -5.79 -5.18 -33.02
CA GLN A 66 -7.10 -4.53 -33.20
C GLN A 66 -7.83 -5.09 -34.43
N LEU A 67 -7.14 -5.22 -35.57
CA LEU A 67 -7.75 -5.71 -36.80
C LEU A 67 -8.08 -7.21 -36.72
N ALA A 68 -7.24 -8.01 -36.06
CA ALA A 68 -7.51 -9.42 -35.82
C ALA A 68 -8.71 -9.62 -34.87
N ALA A 69 -8.91 -8.72 -33.90
CA ALA A 69 -10.07 -8.76 -33.01
C ALA A 69 -11.39 -8.55 -33.76
N LEU A 70 -11.40 -7.69 -34.79
CA LEU A 70 -12.57 -7.52 -35.66
C LEU A 70 -12.91 -8.80 -36.44
N ARG A 71 -11.93 -9.68 -36.67
CA ARG A 71 -12.12 -10.96 -37.36
C ARG A 71 -12.57 -12.09 -36.44
N LEU A 72 -12.44 -11.93 -35.12
CA LEU A 72 -12.90 -12.93 -34.13
C LEU A 72 -14.44 -13.00 -34.06
N GLY A 73 -15.13 -11.94 -34.47
CA GLY A 73 -16.60 -11.84 -34.42
C GLY A 73 -17.13 -11.72 -32.99
N GLU A 74 -18.43 -11.94 -32.81
CA GLU A 74 -19.12 -11.84 -31.50
C GLU A 74 -18.93 -13.08 -30.61
N GLY A 75 -18.22 -14.11 -31.09
CA GLY A 75 -17.97 -15.32 -30.32
C GLY A 75 -17.17 -15.06 -29.04
N THR A 76 -17.61 -15.65 -27.91
CA THR A 76 -16.97 -15.50 -26.60
C THR A 76 -16.04 -16.65 -26.23
N GLU A 77 -15.91 -17.66 -27.09
CA GLU A 77 -15.15 -18.88 -26.79
C GLU A 77 -13.67 -18.61 -26.52
N ALA A 78 -13.04 -17.77 -27.35
CA ALA A 78 -11.62 -17.43 -27.18
C ALA A 78 -11.39 -16.59 -25.92
N GLN A 79 -12.30 -15.67 -25.60
CA GLN A 79 -12.28 -14.87 -24.38
C GLN A 79 -12.52 -15.75 -23.14
N ALA A 80 -13.40 -16.76 -23.25
CA ALA A 80 -13.65 -17.73 -22.19
C ALA A 80 -12.44 -18.64 -21.94
N ALA A 81 -11.77 -19.12 -23.01
CA ALA A 81 -10.55 -19.89 -22.92
C ALA A 81 -9.40 -19.06 -22.33
N HIS A 82 -9.26 -17.79 -22.76
CA HIS A 82 -8.32 -16.82 -22.18
C HIS A 82 -8.56 -16.62 -20.69
N ALA A 83 -9.81 -16.34 -20.31
CA ALA A 83 -10.15 -16.14 -18.91
C ALA A 83 -9.86 -17.40 -18.08
N ALA A 84 -10.26 -18.58 -18.54
CA ALA A 84 -9.99 -19.85 -17.86
C ALA A 84 -8.48 -20.08 -17.65
N TYR A 85 -7.65 -19.80 -18.67
CA TYR A 85 -6.20 -19.93 -18.57
C TYR A 85 -5.62 -19.00 -17.50
N PHE A 86 -5.97 -17.71 -17.49
CA PHE A 86 -5.39 -16.76 -16.53
C PHE A 86 -5.93 -16.90 -15.11
N HIS A 87 -7.17 -17.38 -14.98
CA HIS A 87 -7.70 -17.84 -13.71
C HIS A 87 -6.90 -19.03 -13.18
N HIS A 88 -6.62 -20.04 -14.02
CA HIS A 88 -5.79 -21.18 -13.63
C HIS A 88 -4.35 -20.76 -13.28
N PHE A 89 -3.77 -19.83 -14.05
CA PHE A 89 -2.46 -19.24 -13.80
C PHE A 89 -2.35 -18.60 -12.41
N LEU A 90 -3.36 -17.81 -12.00
CA LEU A 90 -3.41 -17.20 -10.67
C LEU A 90 -3.56 -18.23 -9.55
N ALA A 91 -4.39 -19.26 -9.75
CA ALA A 91 -4.59 -20.30 -8.75
C ALA A 91 -3.29 -21.06 -8.43
N HIS A 92 -2.40 -21.26 -9.41
CA HIS A 92 -1.11 -21.91 -9.21
C HIS A 92 -0.07 -21.01 -8.52
N ARG A 93 -0.42 -19.76 -8.25
CA ARG A 93 0.45 -18.75 -7.63
C ARG A 93 -0.14 -18.18 -6.35
N GLU A 94 -1.21 -18.77 -5.81
CA GLU A 94 -1.87 -18.26 -4.59
C GLU A 94 -0.89 -18.20 -3.41
N ASP A 95 -0.25 -19.32 -3.09
CA ASP A 95 0.66 -19.38 -1.93
C ASP A 95 1.92 -18.53 -2.13
N ALA A 96 2.56 -18.62 -3.31
CA ALA A 96 3.77 -17.87 -3.62
C ALA A 96 3.51 -16.35 -3.72
N GLY A 97 2.37 -15.97 -4.28
CA GLY A 97 1.91 -14.58 -4.34
C GLY A 97 1.59 -14.02 -2.96
N TYR A 98 0.96 -14.82 -2.09
CA TYR A 98 0.72 -14.45 -0.69
C TYR A 98 2.04 -14.20 0.05
N ARG A 99 2.99 -15.14 -0.03
CA ARG A 99 4.31 -15.06 0.61
C ARG A 99 5.21 -13.97 0.06
N GLY A 100 4.83 -13.37 -1.06
CA GLY A 100 5.61 -12.34 -1.73
C GLY A 100 6.87 -12.87 -2.41
N GLU A 101 6.85 -14.11 -2.91
CA GLU A 101 7.99 -14.68 -3.61
C GLU A 101 8.27 -13.91 -4.91
N GLY A 102 9.48 -13.37 -5.05
CA GLY A 102 9.82 -12.45 -6.15
C GLY A 102 9.58 -13.02 -7.54
N GLY A 103 9.85 -14.32 -7.74
CA GLY A 103 9.60 -15.02 -9.00
C GLY A 103 8.11 -15.04 -9.36
N ALA A 104 7.25 -15.47 -8.43
CA ALA A 104 5.80 -15.53 -8.67
C ALA A 104 5.20 -14.15 -8.89
N LEU A 105 5.63 -13.14 -8.12
CA LEU A 105 5.18 -11.76 -8.33
C LEU A 105 5.64 -11.22 -9.69
N GLY A 106 6.87 -11.54 -10.12
CA GLY A 106 7.40 -11.15 -11.44
C GLY A 106 6.66 -11.82 -12.61
N GLU A 107 6.22 -13.07 -12.43
CA GLU A 107 5.37 -13.75 -13.41
C GLU A 107 3.98 -13.08 -13.50
N ILE A 108 3.39 -12.68 -12.37
CA ILE A 108 2.13 -11.93 -12.37
C ILE A 108 2.33 -10.55 -13.00
N ASP A 109 3.46 -9.86 -12.77
CA ASP A 109 3.78 -8.58 -13.43
C ASP A 109 3.72 -8.71 -14.95
N ALA A 110 4.33 -9.78 -15.49
CA ALA A 110 4.36 -10.04 -16.93
C ALA A 110 2.99 -10.36 -17.54
N GLU A 111 2.05 -10.87 -16.73
CA GLU A 111 0.71 -11.28 -17.16
C GLU A 111 -0.42 -10.39 -16.64
N PHE A 112 -0.12 -9.30 -15.93
CA PHE A 112 -1.14 -8.56 -15.20
C PHE A 112 -2.25 -8.00 -16.10
N GLU A 113 -1.90 -7.53 -17.30
CA GLU A 113 -2.88 -7.03 -18.28
C GLU A 113 -3.80 -8.14 -18.80
N ASN A 114 -3.27 -9.35 -18.98
CA ASN A 114 -4.05 -10.53 -19.32
C ASN A 114 -4.97 -10.95 -18.15
N VAL A 115 -4.43 -10.96 -16.93
CA VAL A 115 -5.20 -11.25 -15.71
C VAL A 115 -6.33 -10.24 -15.52
N ARG A 116 -6.07 -8.94 -15.74
CA ARG A 116 -7.10 -7.88 -15.65
C ARG A 116 -8.21 -8.12 -16.68
N ARG A 117 -7.85 -8.48 -17.91
CA ARG A 117 -8.82 -8.79 -18.96
C ARG A 117 -9.65 -10.04 -18.64
N ALA A 118 -9.03 -11.09 -18.11
CA ALA A 118 -9.71 -12.30 -17.64
C ALA A 118 -10.72 -11.98 -16.52
N TRP A 119 -10.31 -11.14 -15.55
CA TRP A 119 -11.19 -10.64 -14.50
C TRP A 119 -12.40 -9.89 -15.07
N HIS A 120 -12.18 -8.92 -15.96
CA HIS A 120 -13.27 -8.14 -16.58
C HIS A 120 -14.26 -9.04 -17.34
N PHE A 121 -13.75 -10.00 -18.11
CA PHE A 121 -14.60 -10.96 -18.82
C PHE A 121 -15.45 -11.80 -17.85
N SER A 122 -14.85 -12.29 -16.76
CA SER A 122 -15.55 -13.08 -15.75
C SER A 122 -16.58 -12.27 -14.96
N VAL A 123 -16.36 -10.97 -14.75
CA VAL A 123 -17.39 -10.07 -14.19
C VAL A 123 -18.57 -9.94 -15.15
N ALA A 124 -18.30 -9.71 -16.44
CA ALA A 124 -19.33 -9.53 -17.47
C ALA A 124 -20.09 -10.83 -17.79
N SER A 125 -19.52 -11.99 -17.46
CA SER A 125 -20.10 -13.31 -17.71
C SER A 125 -20.69 -13.98 -16.45
N GLY A 126 -20.86 -13.23 -15.35
CA GLY A 126 -21.43 -13.75 -14.11
C GLY A 126 -20.61 -14.83 -13.40
N ARG A 127 -19.31 -14.95 -13.67
CA ARG A 127 -18.45 -16.06 -13.17
C ARG A 127 -17.90 -15.79 -11.75
N GLY A 128 -18.80 -15.53 -10.79
CA GLY A 128 -18.47 -15.15 -9.42
C GLY A 128 -17.51 -16.09 -8.70
N ALA A 129 -17.64 -17.40 -8.89
CA ALA A 129 -16.78 -18.40 -8.25
C ALA A 129 -15.29 -18.26 -8.62
N LEU A 130 -14.97 -17.90 -9.88
CA LEU A 130 -13.58 -17.66 -10.31
C LEU A 130 -13.02 -16.39 -9.69
N LEU A 131 -13.82 -15.32 -9.65
CA LEU A 131 -13.46 -14.06 -9.02
C LEU A 131 -13.20 -14.23 -7.52
N ARG A 132 -14.07 -14.98 -6.83
CA ARG A 132 -13.93 -15.30 -5.41
C ARG A 132 -12.61 -16.00 -5.10
N ARG A 133 -12.21 -16.97 -5.92
CA ARG A 133 -10.96 -17.72 -5.74
C ARG A 133 -9.75 -16.80 -5.94
N ASP A 134 -9.78 -15.96 -6.97
CA ASP A 134 -8.61 -15.18 -7.38
C ASP A 134 -8.44 -13.87 -6.59
N ALA A 135 -9.48 -13.43 -5.88
CA ALA A 135 -9.50 -12.16 -5.14
C ALA A 135 -8.35 -12.05 -4.12
N ARG A 136 -7.98 -13.14 -3.44
CA ARG A 136 -6.86 -13.18 -2.49
C ARG A 136 -5.54 -12.91 -3.20
N THR A 137 -5.20 -13.72 -4.20
CA THR A 137 -3.95 -13.61 -4.95
C THR A 137 -3.78 -12.22 -5.56
N LEU A 138 -4.86 -11.65 -6.13
CA LEU A 138 -4.84 -10.30 -6.69
C LEU A 138 -4.66 -9.22 -5.64
N ASN A 139 -5.34 -9.34 -4.49
CA ASN A 139 -5.16 -8.41 -3.37
C ASN A 139 -3.70 -8.42 -2.87
N ASP A 140 -3.13 -9.60 -2.70
CA ASP A 140 -1.78 -9.77 -2.14
C ASP A 140 -0.72 -9.29 -3.14
N TYR A 141 -0.84 -9.66 -4.42
CA TYR A 141 0.00 -9.12 -5.49
C TYR A 141 -0.07 -7.60 -5.57
N CYS A 142 -1.27 -7.01 -5.65
CA CYS A 142 -1.43 -5.55 -5.69
C CYS A 142 -0.86 -4.90 -4.44
N GLY A 143 -0.96 -5.60 -3.31
CA GLY A 143 -0.36 -5.20 -2.06
C GLY A 143 1.15 -5.13 -2.08
N HIS A 144 1.80 -6.19 -2.55
CA HIS A 144 3.26 -6.30 -2.63
C HIS A 144 3.84 -5.34 -3.68
N ARG A 145 3.15 -5.11 -4.80
CA ARG A 145 3.58 -4.20 -5.87
C ARG A 145 3.12 -2.74 -5.72
N ALA A 146 2.52 -2.39 -4.58
CA ALA A 146 1.97 -1.05 -4.32
C ALA A 146 0.90 -0.59 -5.35
N ARG A 147 0.15 -1.51 -5.96
CA ARG A 147 -0.91 -1.26 -6.95
C ARG A 147 -2.30 -1.22 -6.33
N LEU A 148 -2.43 -0.52 -5.19
CA LEU A 148 -3.62 -0.59 -4.33
C LEU A 148 -4.89 -0.09 -5.02
N GLY A 149 -4.78 1.02 -5.77
CA GLY A 149 -5.89 1.61 -6.50
C GLY A 149 -6.43 0.67 -7.59
N GLU A 150 -5.54 0.00 -8.32
CA GLU A 150 -5.91 -0.96 -9.36
C GLU A 150 -6.59 -2.19 -8.77
N GLY A 151 -6.03 -2.77 -7.70
CA GLY A 151 -6.64 -3.87 -6.99
C GLY A 151 -8.05 -3.51 -6.48
N LEU A 152 -8.20 -2.31 -5.90
CA LEU A 152 -9.49 -1.86 -5.38
C LEU A 152 -10.52 -1.66 -6.50
N ALA A 153 -10.09 -1.11 -7.64
CA ALA A 153 -10.96 -0.94 -8.80
C ALA A 153 -11.51 -2.29 -9.30
N LEU A 154 -10.68 -3.34 -9.33
CA LEU A 154 -11.11 -4.68 -9.73
C LEU A 154 -12.15 -5.26 -8.77
N MET A 155 -11.94 -5.15 -7.45
CA MET A 155 -12.90 -5.62 -6.46
C MET A 155 -14.22 -4.86 -6.54
N ARG A 156 -14.18 -3.52 -6.67
CA ARG A 156 -15.37 -2.68 -6.78
C ARG A 156 -16.17 -2.94 -8.05
N GLN A 157 -15.50 -3.17 -9.17
CA GLN A 157 -16.17 -3.54 -10.41
C GLN A 157 -16.93 -4.87 -10.26
N ALA A 158 -16.33 -5.88 -9.65
CA ALA A 158 -16.99 -7.16 -9.41
C ALA A 158 -18.18 -7.02 -8.45
N LEU A 159 -18.06 -6.18 -7.42
CA LEU A 159 -19.16 -5.87 -6.49
C LEU A 159 -20.32 -5.10 -7.14
N ALA A 160 -20.04 -4.29 -8.17
CA ALA A 160 -21.04 -3.50 -8.89
C ALA A 160 -21.84 -4.32 -9.92
N SER A 161 -21.36 -5.50 -10.32
CA SER A 161 -22.12 -6.42 -11.18
C SER A 161 -23.25 -7.06 -10.37
N GLU A 162 -24.49 -6.98 -10.84
CA GLU A 162 -25.65 -7.56 -10.17
C GLU A 162 -25.56 -9.10 -10.07
N GLU A 163 -25.10 -9.74 -11.15
CA GLU A 163 -24.94 -11.20 -11.21
C GLU A 163 -23.86 -11.70 -10.22
N VAL A 164 -22.73 -11.01 -10.13
CA VAL A 164 -21.62 -11.42 -9.24
C VAL A 164 -21.84 -10.93 -7.81
N GLY A 165 -22.32 -9.70 -7.65
CA GLY A 165 -22.44 -9.00 -6.37
C GLY A 165 -23.59 -9.49 -5.50
N SER A 166 -24.54 -10.26 -6.08
CA SER A 166 -25.66 -10.88 -5.35
C SER A 166 -25.31 -12.24 -4.72
N GLU A 167 -24.28 -12.95 -5.21
CA GLU A 167 -23.85 -14.23 -4.63
C GLU A 167 -23.16 -13.99 -3.27
N ALA A 168 -23.82 -14.37 -2.17
CA ALA A 168 -23.38 -14.06 -0.80
C ALA A 168 -21.91 -14.44 -0.51
N GLY A 169 -21.46 -15.62 -0.94
CA GLY A 169 -20.10 -16.08 -0.71
C GLY A 169 -19.05 -15.27 -1.48
N THR A 170 -19.34 -14.91 -2.73
CA THR A 170 -18.47 -14.08 -3.57
C THR A 170 -18.46 -12.64 -3.08
N ARG A 171 -19.64 -12.08 -2.77
CA ARG A 171 -19.79 -10.74 -2.17
C ARG A 171 -18.96 -10.62 -0.89
N ALA A 172 -19.04 -11.59 0.02
CA ALA A 172 -18.30 -11.58 1.28
C ALA A 172 -16.78 -11.46 1.07
N VAL A 173 -16.24 -12.23 0.12
CA VAL A 173 -14.81 -12.24 -0.19
C VAL A 173 -14.37 -10.94 -0.84
N LEU A 174 -15.12 -10.45 -1.84
CA LEU A 174 -14.81 -9.20 -2.51
C LEU A 174 -14.86 -8.00 -1.56
N LEU A 175 -15.86 -7.94 -0.66
CA LEU A 175 -15.94 -6.91 0.39
C LEU A 175 -14.74 -6.96 1.34
N ALA A 176 -14.33 -8.15 1.78
CA ALA A 176 -13.19 -8.31 2.69
C ALA A 176 -11.88 -7.78 2.10
N PHE A 177 -11.63 -8.06 0.81
CA PHE A 177 -10.41 -7.62 0.13
C PHE A 177 -10.49 -6.16 -0.33
N ALA A 178 -11.66 -5.67 -0.77
CA ALA A 178 -11.87 -4.24 -1.02
C ALA A 178 -11.60 -3.41 0.25
N ALA A 179 -12.16 -3.83 1.39
CA ALA A 179 -11.93 -3.18 2.67
C ALA A 179 -10.44 -3.19 3.09
N SER A 180 -9.73 -4.27 2.78
CA SER A 180 -8.28 -4.36 3.02
C SER A 180 -7.47 -3.38 2.20
N LEU A 181 -7.88 -3.08 0.96
CA LEU A 181 -7.20 -2.12 0.11
C LEU A 181 -7.59 -0.68 0.47
N GLU A 182 -8.85 -0.46 0.83
CA GLU A 182 -9.34 0.82 1.33
C GLU A 182 -8.63 1.25 2.61
N SER A 183 -8.42 0.34 3.57
CA SER A 183 -7.72 0.67 4.81
C SER A 183 -6.26 1.07 4.56
N ARG A 184 -5.61 0.47 3.56
CA ARG A 184 -4.24 0.83 3.13
C ARG A 184 -4.16 2.12 2.33
N LEU A 185 -5.26 2.56 1.73
CA LEU A 185 -5.43 3.84 1.04
C LEU A 185 -5.92 4.97 1.96
N ASP A 186 -5.88 4.74 3.28
CA ASP A 186 -6.37 5.64 4.33
C ASP A 186 -7.88 5.95 4.25
N ARG A 187 -8.67 5.10 3.56
CA ARG A 187 -10.13 5.20 3.46
C ARG A 187 -10.80 4.40 4.57
N TYR A 188 -10.54 4.80 5.82
CA TYR A 188 -10.91 4.00 6.99
C TYR A 188 -12.43 3.87 7.16
N ALA A 189 -13.20 4.90 6.82
CA ALA A 189 -14.66 4.86 6.95
C ALA A 189 -15.29 3.85 5.97
N GLU A 190 -14.87 3.90 4.70
CA GLU A 190 -15.28 2.95 3.67
C GLU A 190 -14.82 1.54 4.02
N ALA A 191 -13.56 1.38 4.44
CA ALA A 191 -13.03 0.09 4.86
C ALA A 191 -13.81 -0.52 6.02
N GLN A 192 -14.22 0.28 7.01
CA GLN A 192 -15.04 -0.21 8.12
C GLN A 192 -16.44 -0.62 7.67
N SER A 193 -17.06 0.15 6.77
CA SER A 193 -18.36 -0.17 6.19
C SER A 193 -18.30 -1.50 5.42
N ALA A 194 -17.36 -1.61 4.46
CA ALA A 194 -17.18 -2.79 3.64
C ALA A 194 -16.78 -4.03 4.47
N ALA A 195 -15.90 -3.89 5.46
CA ALA A 195 -15.52 -5.01 6.33
C ALA A 195 -16.67 -5.47 7.24
N THR A 196 -17.51 -4.55 7.71
CA THR A 196 -18.68 -4.88 8.54
C THR A 196 -19.72 -5.65 7.72
N GLU A 197 -20.02 -5.17 6.52
CA GLU A 197 -20.92 -5.86 5.59
C GLU A 197 -20.35 -7.22 5.17
N GLY A 198 -19.06 -7.26 4.80
CA GLY A 198 -18.36 -8.49 4.44
C GLY A 198 -18.34 -9.50 5.57
N LEU A 199 -18.20 -9.05 6.83
CA LEU A 199 -18.25 -9.91 8.02
C LEU A 199 -19.65 -10.51 8.21
N ALA A 200 -20.72 -9.73 8.01
CA ALA A 200 -22.08 -10.23 8.09
C ALA A 200 -22.35 -11.28 7.00
N ALA A 201 -21.96 -11.01 5.76
CA ALA A 201 -22.06 -11.96 4.65
C ALA A 201 -21.22 -13.23 4.89
N ALA A 202 -20.00 -13.09 5.40
CA ALA A 202 -19.11 -14.22 5.71
C ALA A 202 -19.64 -15.08 6.88
N ARG A 203 -20.40 -14.51 7.82
CA ARG A 203 -21.09 -15.27 8.87
C ARG A 203 -22.24 -16.09 8.29
N ALA A 204 -23.07 -15.47 7.45
CA ALA A 204 -24.16 -16.17 6.76
C ALA A 204 -23.63 -17.34 5.90
N ALA A 205 -22.51 -17.11 5.19
CA ALA A 205 -21.85 -18.12 4.36
C ALA A 205 -20.94 -19.09 5.14
N ARG A 206 -20.81 -18.96 6.47
CA ARG A 206 -19.90 -19.74 7.33
C ARG A 206 -18.43 -19.77 6.84
N ALA A 207 -17.97 -18.67 6.23
CA ALA A 207 -16.64 -18.54 5.65
C ALA A 207 -15.62 -18.00 6.67
N ALA A 208 -15.04 -18.88 7.51
CA ALA A 208 -14.15 -18.49 8.61
C ALA A 208 -12.93 -17.66 8.17
N ALA A 209 -12.28 -18.02 7.06
CA ALA A 209 -11.13 -17.26 6.53
C ALA A 209 -11.50 -15.81 6.18
N THR A 210 -12.66 -15.61 5.56
CA THR A 210 -13.18 -14.27 5.22
C THR A 210 -13.57 -13.49 6.48
N GLN A 211 -14.16 -14.15 7.48
CA GLN A 211 -14.45 -13.50 8.77
C GLN A 211 -13.18 -13.00 9.45
N LYS A 212 -12.10 -13.81 9.48
CA LYS A 212 -10.79 -13.42 10.02
C LYS A 212 -10.22 -12.20 9.28
N LYS A 213 -10.31 -12.18 7.95
CA LYS A 213 -9.87 -11.04 7.14
C LYS A 213 -10.64 -9.76 7.48
N CYS A 214 -11.98 -9.82 7.53
CA CYS A 214 -12.80 -8.66 7.90
C CYS A 214 -12.49 -8.15 9.32
N LEU A 215 -12.36 -9.05 10.30
CA LEU A 215 -12.02 -8.69 11.68
C LEU A 215 -10.62 -8.05 11.77
N SER A 216 -9.66 -8.55 10.99
CA SER A 216 -8.32 -7.95 10.91
C SER A 216 -8.38 -6.53 10.35
N VAL A 217 -9.16 -6.30 9.28
CA VAL A 217 -9.35 -4.95 8.71
C VAL A 217 -10.05 -4.02 9.70
N LEU A 218 -11.10 -4.48 10.39
CA LEU A 218 -11.79 -3.71 11.43
C LEU A 218 -10.84 -3.34 12.58
N ALA A 219 -9.99 -4.27 13.00
CA ALA A 219 -8.95 -4.01 13.98
C ALA A 219 -7.97 -2.94 13.50
N THR A 220 -7.43 -3.06 12.28
CA THR A 220 -6.54 -2.07 11.69
C THR A 220 -7.20 -0.68 11.65
N CYS A 221 -8.44 -0.58 11.17
CA CYS A 221 -9.17 0.69 11.15
C CYS A 221 -9.37 1.26 12.56
N ALA A 222 -9.76 0.43 13.53
CA ALA A 222 -9.90 0.85 14.92
C ALA A 222 -8.58 1.35 15.52
N MET A 223 -7.44 0.68 15.26
CA MET A 223 -6.11 1.14 15.68
C MET A 223 -5.76 2.49 15.07
N ARG A 224 -5.97 2.67 13.77
CA ARG A 224 -5.64 3.90 13.04
C ARG A 224 -6.50 5.08 13.49
N LEU A 225 -7.73 4.81 13.92
CA LEU A 225 -8.66 5.80 14.47
C LEU A 225 -8.57 5.95 16.01
N GLY A 226 -7.57 5.33 16.66
CA GLY A 226 -7.32 5.47 18.10
C GLY A 226 -8.26 4.66 19.02
N ARG A 227 -9.16 3.84 18.46
CA ARG A 227 -10.09 2.98 19.21
C ARG A 227 -9.43 1.65 19.59
N LEU A 228 -8.40 1.73 20.45
CA LEU A 228 -7.54 0.59 20.78
C LEU A 228 -8.29 -0.58 21.45
N ALA A 229 -9.26 -0.28 22.32
CA ALA A 229 -10.09 -1.31 22.97
C ALA A 229 -10.94 -2.10 21.96
N GLU A 230 -11.52 -1.41 20.97
CA GLU A 230 -12.30 -2.03 19.89
C GLU A 230 -11.39 -2.93 19.03
N SER A 231 -10.19 -2.44 18.69
CA SER A 231 -9.20 -3.24 17.96
C SER A 231 -8.87 -4.54 18.69
N ARG A 232 -8.64 -4.48 20.00
CA ARG A 232 -8.34 -5.67 20.82
C ARG A 232 -9.46 -6.71 20.73
N VAL A 233 -10.72 -6.28 20.76
CA VAL A 233 -11.88 -7.17 20.64
C VAL A 233 -11.89 -7.87 19.28
N HIS A 234 -11.66 -7.12 18.19
CA HIS A 234 -11.65 -7.69 16.84
C HIS A 234 -10.50 -8.68 16.63
N LEU A 235 -9.29 -8.36 17.11
CA LEU A 235 -8.12 -9.27 17.01
C LEU A 235 -8.33 -10.55 17.82
N LYS A 236 -8.85 -10.46 19.05
CA LYS A 236 -9.18 -11.66 19.85
C LYS A 236 -10.22 -12.55 19.18
N ARG A 237 -11.23 -11.96 18.54
CA ARG A 237 -12.23 -12.71 17.75
C ARG A 237 -11.61 -13.37 16.53
N ALA A 238 -10.70 -12.67 15.83
CA ALA A 238 -10.00 -13.25 14.68
C ALA A 238 -9.10 -14.42 15.09
N LEU A 239 -8.42 -14.33 16.24
CA LEU A 239 -7.61 -15.41 16.81
C LEU A 239 -8.45 -16.60 17.26
N ALA A 240 -9.61 -16.37 17.89
CA ALA A 240 -10.53 -17.45 18.26
C ALA A 240 -11.03 -18.22 17.03
N LEU A 241 -11.19 -17.55 15.89
CA LEU A 241 -11.51 -18.18 14.60
C LEU A 241 -10.32 -18.86 13.93
N ALA A 242 -9.09 -18.58 14.37
CA ALA A 242 -7.91 -19.26 13.86
C ALA A 242 -7.84 -20.70 14.39
N GLY A 243 -8.29 -21.00 15.62
CA GLY A 243 -8.32 -22.36 16.20
C GLY A 243 -6.99 -23.12 16.06
N ASP A 244 -7.00 -24.46 16.14
CA ASP A 244 -5.86 -25.34 15.80
C ASP A 244 -5.59 -25.39 14.27
N SER A 245 -5.74 -24.27 13.55
CA SER A 245 -5.66 -24.29 12.09
C SER A 245 -4.29 -24.74 11.58
N ARG A 246 -4.31 -25.58 10.54
CA ARG A 246 -3.13 -26.07 9.79
C ARG A 246 -2.43 -24.97 8.96
N ARG A 247 -2.65 -23.68 9.22
CA ARG A 247 -2.06 -22.55 8.47
C ARG A 247 -1.36 -21.55 9.42
N PRO A 248 -0.12 -21.86 9.87
CA PRO A 248 0.62 -21.04 10.83
C PRO A 248 0.86 -19.59 10.39
N HIS A 249 0.89 -19.31 9.09
CA HIS A 249 1.11 -17.95 8.57
C HIS A 249 -0.07 -16.98 8.85
N GLU A 250 -1.32 -17.47 8.86
CA GLU A 250 -2.48 -16.60 9.15
C GLU A 250 -2.51 -16.20 10.63
N GLU A 251 -1.95 -17.03 11.51
CA GLU A 251 -1.76 -16.72 12.94
C GLU A 251 -0.65 -15.68 13.14
N ALA A 252 0.49 -15.82 12.43
CA ALA A 252 1.58 -14.84 12.45
C ALA A 252 1.11 -13.41 12.14
N GLY A 253 0.20 -13.24 11.16
CA GLY A 253 -0.39 -11.94 10.85
C GLY A 253 -1.28 -11.36 11.95
N LEU A 254 -1.95 -12.20 12.73
CA LEU A 254 -2.74 -11.75 13.87
C LEU A 254 -1.84 -11.37 15.07
N LEU A 255 -0.76 -12.12 15.29
CA LEU A 255 0.25 -11.82 16.30
C LEU A 255 0.99 -10.51 16.00
N ASP A 256 1.36 -10.26 14.75
CA ASP A 256 2.00 -9.00 14.32
C ASP A 256 1.05 -7.79 14.49
N ASN A 257 -0.24 -7.96 14.18
CA ASN A 257 -1.25 -6.93 14.45
C ASN A 257 -1.45 -6.69 15.97
N LEU A 258 -1.41 -7.74 16.80
CA LEU A 258 -1.42 -7.59 18.25
C LEU A 258 -0.16 -6.89 18.76
N SER A 259 1.01 -7.23 18.23
CA SER A 259 2.25 -6.53 18.56
C SER A 259 2.14 -5.02 18.29
N THR A 260 1.59 -4.66 17.13
CA THR A 260 1.33 -3.25 16.78
C THR A 260 0.31 -2.59 17.73
N LEU A 261 -0.71 -3.32 18.17
CA LEU A 261 -1.68 -2.84 19.15
C LEU A 261 -1.03 -2.60 20.53
N GLU A 262 -0.26 -3.57 21.04
CA GLU A 262 0.43 -3.45 22.32
C GLU A 262 1.45 -2.32 22.30
N LYS A 263 2.15 -2.12 21.16
CA LYS A 263 3.01 -0.94 20.94
C LYS A 263 2.23 0.36 21.09
N ARG A 264 1.03 0.45 20.50
CA ARG A 264 0.16 1.64 20.60
C ARG A 264 -0.42 1.87 22.01
N LEU A 265 -0.48 0.82 22.83
CA LEU A 265 -0.89 0.89 24.23
C LEU A 265 0.28 1.20 25.18
N GLY A 266 1.51 1.30 24.67
CA GLY A 266 2.72 1.53 25.48
C GLY A 266 3.31 0.25 26.10
N HIS A 267 2.73 -0.92 25.85
CA HIS A 267 3.22 -2.20 26.35
C HIS A 267 4.35 -2.76 25.47
N LEU A 268 5.49 -2.06 25.47
CA LEU A 268 6.57 -2.27 24.50
C LEU A 268 7.26 -3.64 24.61
N ASP A 269 7.31 -4.25 25.80
CA ASP A 269 7.91 -5.58 25.99
C ASP A 269 7.02 -6.69 25.45
N GLU A 270 5.71 -6.63 25.69
CA GLU A 270 4.76 -7.59 25.13
C GLU A 270 4.66 -7.43 23.61
N ALA A 271 4.71 -6.20 23.11
CA ALA A 271 4.81 -5.94 21.67
C ALA A 271 6.04 -6.61 21.05
N LEU A 272 7.20 -6.53 21.71
CA LEU A 272 8.43 -7.15 21.24
C LEU A 272 8.33 -8.68 21.22
N ARG A 273 7.81 -9.26 22.32
CA ARG A 273 7.58 -10.71 22.44
C ARG A 273 6.70 -11.24 21.30
N LEU A 274 5.55 -10.61 21.09
CA LEU A 274 4.60 -10.97 20.03
C LEU A 274 5.20 -10.81 18.63
N GLY A 275 5.96 -9.73 18.40
CA GLY A 275 6.59 -9.48 17.09
C GLY A 275 7.69 -10.49 16.77
N ILE A 276 8.52 -10.86 17.74
CA ILE A 276 9.54 -11.91 17.57
C ILE A 276 8.90 -13.27 17.28
N GLU A 277 7.80 -13.58 17.99
CA GLU A 277 7.03 -14.81 17.77
C GLU A 277 6.46 -14.86 16.34
N ALA A 278 5.81 -13.77 15.90
CA ALA A 278 5.29 -13.65 14.53
C ALA A 278 6.40 -13.80 13.47
N LEU A 279 7.54 -13.13 13.66
CA LEU A 279 8.69 -13.21 12.74
C LEU A 279 9.23 -14.64 12.63
N ALA A 280 9.32 -15.37 13.75
CA ALA A 280 9.75 -16.76 13.74
C ALA A 280 8.78 -17.65 12.94
N GLN A 281 7.47 -17.41 13.04
CA GLN A 281 6.47 -18.13 12.26
C GLN A 281 6.56 -17.81 10.76
N TYR A 282 6.69 -16.53 10.38
CA TYR A 282 6.88 -16.14 8.98
C TYR A 282 8.12 -16.78 8.36
N ARG A 283 9.25 -16.78 9.08
CA ARG A 283 10.50 -17.43 8.62
C ARG A 283 10.32 -18.94 8.43
N ARG A 284 9.66 -19.64 9.36
CA ARG A 284 9.36 -21.07 9.21
C ARG A 284 8.44 -21.37 8.02
N ALA A 285 7.53 -20.45 7.71
CA ALA A 285 6.60 -20.58 6.59
C ALA A 285 7.21 -20.18 5.23
N GLY A 286 8.41 -19.60 5.21
CA GLY A 286 9.00 -19.03 4.00
C GLY A 286 8.24 -17.80 3.48
N ASP A 287 7.49 -17.12 4.35
CA ASP A 287 6.72 -15.93 4.01
C ASP A 287 7.59 -14.67 4.11
N SER A 288 8.23 -14.31 3.01
CA SER A 288 9.15 -13.17 2.98
C SER A 288 8.43 -11.83 3.05
N GLY A 289 7.23 -11.73 2.46
CA GLY A 289 6.35 -10.57 2.56
C GLY A 289 5.95 -10.25 4.00
N GLY A 290 5.45 -11.26 4.72
CA GLY A 290 5.11 -11.17 6.13
C GLY A 290 6.33 -10.89 7.02
N ALA A 291 7.46 -11.57 6.76
CA ALA A 291 8.70 -11.33 7.50
C ALA A 291 9.20 -9.89 7.33
N ALA A 292 9.21 -9.35 6.11
CA ALA A 292 9.66 -7.98 5.84
C ALA A 292 8.78 -6.93 6.56
N LEU A 293 7.46 -7.12 6.55
CA LEU A 293 6.53 -6.23 7.26
C LEU A 293 6.71 -6.32 8.78
N CYS A 294 6.89 -7.52 9.32
CA CYS A 294 7.10 -7.73 10.76
C CYS A 294 8.44 -7.12 11.22
N LEU A 295 9.51 -7.30 10.45
CA LEU A 295 10.82 -6.66 10.69
C LEU A 295 10.70 -5.13 10.67
N ASN A 296 9.93 -4.56 9.75
CA ASN A 296 9.62 -3.13 9.75
C ASN A 296 8.91 -2.67 11.04
N ASN A 297 7.93 -3.45 11.51
CA ASN A 297 7.19 -3.14 12.72
C ASN A 297 8.08 -3.23 13.98
N LEU A 298 8.94 -4.24 14.05
CA LEU A 298 9.96 -4.42 15.08
C LEU A 298 10.99 -3.27 15.05
N GLY A 299 11.46 -2.87 13.87
CA GLY A 299 12.33 -1.71 13.72
C GLY A 299 11.71 -0.43 14.26
N SER A 300 10.44 -0.17 13.91
CA SER A 300 9.67 0.95 14.47
C SER A 300 9.47 0.86 15.98
N LEU A 301 9.28 -0.36 16.53
CA LEU A 301 9.18 -0.58 17.97
C LEU A 301 10.51 -0.26 18.68
N CYS A 302 11.64 -0.72 18.15
CA CYS A 302 12.97 -0.41 18.68
C CYS A 302 13.28 1.09 18.64
N ILE A 303 12.85 1.82 17.60
CA ILE A 303 12.92 3.29 17.56
C ILE A 303 12.16 3.89 18.76
N GLN A 304 10.93 3.42 19.02
CA GLN A 304 10.13 3.91 20.15
C GLN A 304 10.77 3.57 21.50
N ARG A 305 11.51 2.46 21.60
CA ARG A 305 12.30 2.07 22.79
C ARG A 305 13.63 2.84 22.91
N GLY A 306 14.06 3.56 21.88
CA GLY A 306 15.38 4.23 21.84
C GLY A 306 16.54 3.29 21.47
N GLU A 307 16.24 2.05 21.07
CA GLU A 307 17.20 1.01 20.68
C GLU A 307 17.59 1.17 19.20
N LEU A 308 18.31 2.25 18.89
CA LEU A 308 18.55 2.67 17.51
C LEU A 308 19.38 1.68 16.68
N ASP A 309 20.28 0.91 17.29
CA ASP A 309 21.08 -0.10 16.58
C ASP A 309 20.28 -1.35 16.25
N ALA A 310 19.46 -1.82 17.20
CA ALA A 310 18.52 -2.92 16.95
C ALA A 310 17.50 -2.53 15.86
N ALA A 311 16.99 -1.28 15.92
CA ALA A 311 16.12 -0.75 14.88
C ALA A 311 16.78 -0.76 13.49
N LEU A 312 18.05 -0.35 13.40
CA LEU A 312 18.78 -0.34 12.14
C LEU A 312 18.92 -1.75 11.58
N ALA A 313 19.31 -2.72 12.42
CA ALA A 313 19.47 -4.11 12.02
C ALA A 313 18.17 -4.71 11.45
N TYR A 314 17.04 -4.54 12.14
CA TYR A 314 15.74 -5.01 11.65
C TYR A 314 15.31 -4.34 10.35
N LEU A 315 15.49 -3.02 10.24
CA LEU A 315 15.10 -2.29 9.04
C LEU A 315 15.99 -2.60 7.83
N GLN A 316 17.29 -2.82 8.03
CA GLN A 316 18.20 -3.25 6.96
C GLN A 316 17.89 -4.67 6.49
N GLU A 317 17.56 -5.59 7.40
CA GLU A 317 17.10 -6.93 7.01
C GLU A 317 15.81 -6.84 6.18
N ALA A 318 14.82 -6.07 6.64
CA ALA A 318 13.58 -5.85 5.90
C ALA A 318 13.84 -5.23 4.51
N HIS A 319 14.77 -4.28 4.43
CA HIS A 319 15.18 -3.64 3.18
C HIS A 319 15.75 -4.66 2.19
N GLY A 320 16.66 -5.53 2.65
CA GLY A 320 17.24 -6.59 1.82
C GLY A 320 16.20 -7.59 1.31
N LEU A 321 15.24 -7.99 2.14
CA LEU A 321 14.11 -8.83 1.71
C LEU A 321 13.27 -8.14 0.63
N CYS A 322 12.96 -6.86 0.84
CA CYS A 322 12.18 -6.09 -0.12
C CYS A 322 12.87 -5.93 -1.47
N GLU A 323 14.19 -5.69 -1.48
CA GLU A 323 14.96 -5.58 -2.72
C GLU A 323 15.06 -6.92 -3.45
N ARG A 324 15.29 -8.01 -2.72
CA ARG A 324 15.39 -9.35 -3.30
C ARG A 324 14.08 -9.80 -3.96
N ASP A 325 12.96 -9.58 -3.28
CA ASP A 325 11.67 -10.14 -3.68
C ASP A 325 10.76 -9.10 -4.40
N GLY A 326 11.22 -7.85 -4.51
CA GLY A 326 10.49 -6.77 -5.17
C GLY A 326 9.24 -6.31 -4.41
N LEU A 327 9.25 -6.35 -3.07
CA LEU A 327 8.12 -6.05 -2.20
C LEU A 327 7.86 -4.53 -2.07
N ALA A 328 7.64 -3.84 -3.19
CA ALA A 328 7.52 -2.38 -3.27
C ALA A 328 6.60 -1.77 -2.20
N GLY A 329 5.43 -2.36 -1.95
CA GLY A 329 4.49 -1.86 -0.94
C GLY A 329 5.06 -1.83 0.48
N THR A 330 5.77 -2.89 0.87
CA THR A 330 6.46 -2.96 2.17
C THR A 330 7.74 -2.13 2.15
N HIS A 331 8.45 -2.08 1.01
CA HIS A 331 9.68 -1.32 0.84
C HIS A 331 9.49 0.15 1.12
N ALA A 332 8.39 0.74 0.66
CA ALA A 332 8.06 2.13 0.98
C ALA A 332 7.98 2.38 2.50
N LEU A 333 7.36 1.48 3.27
CA LEU A 333 7.29 1.61 4.72
C LEU A 333 8.67 1.48 5.38
N VAL A 334 9.48 0.52 4.92
CA VAL A 334 10.84 0.28 5.41
C VAL A 334 11.74 1.49 5.14
N LEU A 335 11.76 1.99 3.91
CA LEU A 335 12.54 3.16 3.49
C LEU A 335 12.13 4.39 4.29
N ALA A 336 10.83 4.57 4.52
CA ALA A 336 10.34 5.66 5.36
C ALA A 336 10.85 5.53 6.80
N ASN A 337 10.79 4.35 7.43
CA ASN A 337 11.35 4.16 8.76
C ASN A 337 12.88 4.34 8.81
N LEU A 338 13.61 3.87 7.80
CA LEU A 338 15.05 4.13 7.66
C LEU A 338 15.35 5.62 7.56
N ALA A 339 14.62 6.37 6.73
CA ALA A 339 14.78 7.81 6.60
C ALA A 339 14.63 8.54 7.94
N GLY A 340 13.66 8.12 8.75
CA GLY A 340 13.46 8.64 10.10
C GLY A 340 14.60 8.31 11.05
N LEU A 341 15.05 7.05 11.04
CA LEU A 341 16.12 6.56 11.90
C LEU A 341 17.45 7.27 11.62
N VAL A 342 17.84 7.39 10.35
CA VAL A 342 19.11 8.03 9.99
C VAL A 342 19.04 9.55 10.15
N LEU A 343 17.85 10.17 10.02
CA LEU A 343 17.64 11.58 10.40
C LEU A 343 17.87 11.81 11.90
N LEU A 344 17.42 10.90 12.77
CA LEU A 344 17.69 10.97 14.21
C LEU A 344 19.20 10.87 14.52
N ARG A 345 19.96 10.15 13.69
CA ARG A 345 21.43 10.05 13.78
C ARG A 345 22.17 11.24 13.16
N GLY A 346 21.47 12.16 12.49
CA GLY A 346 22.06 13.32 11.82
C GLY A 346 22.60 13.05 10.42
N GLU A 347 22.34 11.88 9.84
CA GLU A 347 22.79 11.49 8.50
C GLU A 347 21.84 12.03 7.42
N LEU A 348 21.96 13.34 7.13
CA LEU A 348 20.98 14.08 6.32
C LEU A 348 20.85 13.59 4.88
N GLU A 349 21.98 13.26 4.22
CA GLU A 349 21.96 12.77 2.83
C GLU A 349 21.30 11.40 2.71
N ALA A 350 21.60 10.49 3.64
CA ALA A 350 20.95 9.18 3.70
C ALA A 350 19.45 9.33 3.98
N ALA A 351 19.07 10.22 4.90
CA ALA A 351 17.66 10.50 5.20
C ALA A 351 16.90 10.98 3.96
N ARG A 352 17.51 11.89 3.20
CA ARG A 352 16.95 12.40 1.94
C ARG A 352 16.77 11.28 0.92
N ALA A 353 17.83 10.51 0.65
CA ALA A 353 17.81 9.46 -0.35
C ALA A 353 16.74 8.39 -0.06
N TYR A 354 16.64 7.94 1.19
CA TYR A 354 15.60 7.00 1.59
C TYR A 354 14.19 7.59 1.48
N ALA A 355 14.01 8.86 1.87
CA ALA A 355 12.70 9.51 1.78
C ALA A 355 12.24 9.71 0.34
N GLU A 356 13.14 10.15 -0.56
CA GLU A 356 12.84 10.33 -1.98
C GLU A 356 12.53 8.99 -2.68
N ARG A 357 13.32 7.94 -2.42
CA ARG A 357 13.04 6.60 -2.95
C ARG A 357 11.71 6.05 -2.43
N SER A 358 11.37 6.33 -1.18
CA SER A 358 10.07 5.94 -0.63
C SER A 358 8.90 6.70 -1.27
N LEU A 359 9.06 7.99 -1.59
CA LEU A 359 8.03 8.79 -2.25
C LEU A 359 7.73 8.30 -3.67
N GLN A 360 8.77 7.90 -4.42
CA GLN A 360 8.63 7.33 -5.77
C GLN A 360 7.73 6.08 -5.82
N ILE A 361 7.61 5.36 -4.69
CA ILE A 361 6.70 4.22 -4.55
C ILE A 361 5.35 4.65 -3.97
N ALA A 362 5.39 5.50 -2.93
CA ALA A 362 4.20 5.89 -2.18
C ALA A 362 3.19 6.71 -3.01
N GLU A 363 3.68 7.64 -3.83
CA GLU A 363 2.81 8.53 -4.62
C GLU A 363 2.01 7.77 -5.69
N PRO A 364 2.63 6.98 -6.60
CA PRO A 364 1.86 6.19 -7.56
C PRO A 364 0.98 5.12 -6.89
N GLY A 365 1.41 4.60 -5.74
CA GLY A 365 0.63 3.62 -4.97
C GLY A 365 -0.56 4.20 -4.19
N GLY A 366 -0.72 5.52 -4.18
CA GLY A 366 -1.81 6.20 -3.46
C GLY A 366 -1.67 6.18 -1.94
N LEU A 367 -0.46 5.95 -1.42
CA LEU A 367 -0.14 5.92 0.01
C LEU A 367 -0.02 7.33 0.58
N ARG A 368 -1.13 8.08 0.59
CA ARG A 368 -1.18 9.52 0.90
C ARG A 368 -0.68 9.86 2.31
N PHE A 369 -1.02 9.06 3.32
CA PHE A 369 -0.47 9.24 4.67
C PHE A 369 1.06 9.17 4.67
N LEU A 370 1.61 8.15 4.01
CA LEU A 370 3.06 7.91 3.96
C LEU A 370 3.76 9.05 3.20
N ALA A 371 3.20 9.48 2.07
CA ALA A 371 3.73 10.60 1.29
C ALA A 371 3.75 11.90 2.10
N CYS A 372 2.67 12.22 2.82
CA CYS A 372 2.61 13.38 3.71
C CYS A 372 3.73 13.33 4.76
N TRP A 373 3.93 12.17 5.39
CA TRP A 373 4.94 11.96 6.41
C TRP A 373 6.37 12.13 5.90
N LEU A 374 6.65 11.58 4.72
CA LEU A 374 7.94 11.69 4.04
C LEU A 374 8.23 13.14 3.63
N THR A 375 7.25 13.85 3.10
CA THR A 375 7.39 15.25 2.71
C THR A 375 7.68 16.15 3.92
N ALA A 376 7.03 15.91 5.07
CA ALA A 376 7.35 16.61 6.31
C ALA A 376 8.79 16.34 6.79
N ARG A 377 9.29 15.12 6.60
CA ARG A 377 10.69 14.77 6.91
C ARG A 377 11.70 15.40 5.95
N LEU A 378 11.37 15.47 4.67
CA LEU A 378 12.19 16.20 3.70
C LEU A 378 12.28 17.69 4.05
N ALA A 379 11.22 18.30 4.59
CA ALA A 379 11.27 19.66 5.12
C ALA A 379 12.28 19.79 6.28
N ARG A 380 12.30 18.82 7.22
CA ARG A 380 13.27 18.78 8.32
C ARG A 380 14.71 18.62 7.81
N VAL A 381 14.92 17.73 6.84
CA VAL A 381 16.24 17.54 6.20
C VAL A 381 16.71 18.82 5.52
N ALA A 382 15.86 19.45 4.70
CA ALA A 382 16.18 20.71 4.03
C ALA A 382 16.49 21.83 5.02
N SER A 383 15.72 21.92 6.12
CA SER A 383 15.96 22.89 7.21
C SER A 383 17.34 22.72 7.83
N ARG A 384 17.74 21.48 8.17
CA ARG A 384 19.06 21.19 8.77
C ARG A 384 20.23 21.39 7.81
N GLN A 385 19.98 21.35 6.49
CA GLN A 385 20.97 21.67 5.46
C GLN A 385 21.01 23.17 5.10
N GLY A 386 20.21 24.02 5.76
CA GLY A 386 20.15 25.46 5.46
C GLY A 386 19.39 25.81 4.17
N ARG A 387 18.67 24.86 3.58
CA ARG A 387 17.87 25.05 2.36
C ARG A 387 16.47 25.56 2.71
N ALA A 388 16.40 26.82 3.14
CA ALA A 388 15.19 27.41 3.72
C ALA A 388 13.98 27.45 2.77
N GLU A 389 14.18 27.80 1.49
CA GLU A 389 13.10 27.84 0.50
C GLU A 389 12.48 26.45 0.31
N GLU A 390 13.30 25.43 0.05
CA GLU A 390 12.83 24.06 -0.11
C GLU A 390 12.16 23.52 1.17
N ALA A 391 12.69 23.86 2.35
CA ALA A 391 12.06 23.47 3.61
C ALA A 391 10.63 24.04 3.73
N ARG A 392 10.43 25.30 3.31
CA ARG A 392 9.10 25.95 3.31
C ARG A 392 8.16 25.36 2.26
N GLU A 393 8.64 25.10 1.05
CA GLU A 393 7.86 24.44 -0.01
C GLU A 393 7.38 23.05 0.41
N ARG A 394 8.29 22.23 0.93
CA ARG A 394 7.98 20.88 1.43
C ARG A 394 7.02 20.94 2.61
N LEU A 395 7.21 21.90 3.52
CA LEU A 395 6.31 22.08 4.65
C LEU A 395 4.88 22.44 4.20
N ALA A 396 4.74 23.35 3.23
CA ALA A 396 3.44 23.73 2.67
C ALA A 396 2.76 22.54 1.99
N ALA A 397 3.49 21.75 1.20
CA ALA A 397 2.97 20.54 0.56
C ALA A 397 2.49 19.49 1.60
N ALA A 398 3.27 19.29 2.67
CA ALA A 398 2.89 18.39 3.76
C ALA A 398 1.67 18.92 4.54
N ALA A 399 1.58 20.23 4.80
CA ALA A 399 0.44 20.85 5.47
C ALA A 399 -0.86 20.70 4.66
N SER A 400 -0.80 20.95 3.35
CA SER A 400 -1.94 20.73 2.42
C SER A 400 -2.42 19.27 2.45
N SER A 401 -1.46 18.33 2.40
CA SER A 401 -1.76 16.89 2.47
C SER A 401 -2.38 16.49 3.82
N ALA A 402 -1.86 17.01 4.94
CA ALA A 402 -2.37 16.73 6.27
C ALA A 402 -3.80 17.26 6.49
N LEU A 403 -4.13 18.44 5.92
CA LEU A 403 -5.50 18.96 5.91
C LEU A 403 -6.45 18.04 5.14
N ALA A 404 -6.05 17.58 3.95
CA ALA A 404 -6.86 16.68 3.13
C ALA A 404 -7.07 15.30 3.76
N LEU A 405 -6.13 14.82 4.58
CA LEU A 405 -6.23 13.54 5.29
C LEU A 405 -7.15 13.59 6.52
N GLY A 406 -7.33 14.77 7.14
CA GLY A 406 -8.27 14.97 8.25
C GLY A 406 -7.99 14.20 9.54
N THR A 407 -6.83 13.54 9.67
CA THR A 407 -6.44 12.76 10.87
C THR A 407 -5.34 13.47 11.67
N ALA A 408 -5.19 13.12 12.95
CA ALA A 408 -4.25 13.79 13.86
C ALA A 408 -2.77 13.51 13.55
N SER A 409 -2.41 12.25 13.26
CA SER A 409 -1.01 11.83 13.14
C SER A 409 -0.23 12.53 12.01
N PRO A 410 -0.78 12.74 10.78
CA PRO A 410 -0.09 13.55 9.76
C PRO A 410 0.18 14.98 10.22
N LYS A 411 -0.75 15.58 10.99
CA LYS A 411 -0.60 16.92 11.52
C LYS A 411 0.56 17.01 12.51
N VAL A 412 0.79 15.97 13.31
CA VAL A 412 1.92 15.92 14.26
C VAL A 412 3.26 16.05 13.55
N SER A 413 3.47 15.31 12.46
CA SER A 413 4.74 15.36 11.74
C SER A 413 4.95 16.69 11.01
N VAL A 414 3.88 17.34 10.54
CA VAL A 414 3.95 18.71 10.00
C VAL A 414 4.28 19.73 11.09
N VAL A 415 3.68 19.61 12.28
CA VAL A 415 4.00 20.46 13.45
C VAL A 415 5.47 20.31 13.84
N ALA A 416 5.96 19.07 13.93
CA ALA A 416 7.36 18.77 14.24
C ALA A 416 8.31 19.41 13.19
N ALA A 417 7.98 19.27 11.91
CA ALA A 417 8.75 19.88 10.83
C ALA A 417 8.73 21.41 10.88
N PHE A 418 7.56 22.01 11.12
CA PHE A 418 7.45 23.46 11.19
C PHE A 418 8.24 24.03 12.37
N ALA A 419 8.19 23.38 13.53
CA ALA A 419 8.96 23.80 14.69
C ALA A 419 10.48 23.80 14.42
N GLU A 420 11.01 22.78 13.74
CA GLU A 420 12.43 22.75 13.34
C GLU A 420 12.76 23.86 12.32
N VAL A 421 11.88 24.08 11.33
CA VAL A 421 12.05 25.17 10.34
C VAL A 421 12.09 26.53 11.01
N LEU A 422 11.18 26.79 11.96
CA LEU A 422 11.16 28.03 12.74
C LEU A 422 12.42 28.18 13.60
N ALA A 423 12.86 27.10 14.25
CA ALA A 423 14.08 27.12 15.06
C ALA A 423 15.31 27.47 14.22
N ALA A 424 15.44 26.88 13.02
CA ALA A 424 16.52 27.19 12.08
C ALA A 424 16.48 28.64 11.58
N ALA A 425 15.28 29.25 11.52
CA ALA A 425 15.08 30.66 11.20
C ALA A 425 15.32 31.62 12.39
N GLY A 426 15.72 31.11 13.57
CA GLY A 426 15.92 31.92 14.78
C GLY A 426 14.61 32.23 15.54
N GLU A 427 13.50 31.61 15.16
CA GLU A 427 12.17 31.85 15.71
C GLU A 427 11.81 30.89 16.87
N ALA A 428 12.72 30.73 17.84
CA ALA A 428 12.58 29.77 18.93
C ALA A 428 11.26 29.89 19.73
N GLY A 429 10.78 31.13 19.91
CA GLY A 429 9.49 31.39 20.56
C GLY A 429 8.29 30.87 19.75
N ALA A 430 8.29 31.07 18.43
CA ALA A 430 7.23 30.56 17.56
C ALA A 430 7.33 29.03 17.41
N ALA A 431 8.54 28.47 17.34
CA ALA A 431 8.77 27.03 17.29
C ALA A 431 8.15 26.33 18.52
N ARG A 432 8.40 26.83 19.73
CA ARG A 432 7.80 26.28 20.96
C ARG A 432 6.29 26.43 21.00
N ALA A 433 5.77 27.55 20.47
CA ALA A 433 4.33 27.78 20.38
C ALA A 433 3.64 26.77 19.46
N VAL A 434 4.25 26.46 18.31
CA VAL A 434 3.76 25.45 17.36
C VAL A 434 3.76 24.05 17.99
N VAL A 435 4.83 23.68 18.71
CA VAL A 435 4.85 22.40 19.44
C VAL A 435 3.76 22.33 20.51
N ALA A 436 3.53 23.41 21.24
CA ALA A 436 2.46 23.48 22.24
C ALA A 436 1.06 23.31 21.62
N LEU A 437 0.82 23.88 20.43
CA LEU A 437 -0.41 23.66 19.66
C LEU A 437 -0.58 22.17 19.27
N GLY A 438 0.50 21.50 18.86
CA GLY A 438 0.48 20.07 18.55
C GLY A 438 0.23 19.19 19.77
N LEU A 439 0.85 19.49 20.91
CA LEU A 439 0.65 18.75 22.17
C LEU A 439 -0.77 18.90 22.74
N ALA A 440 -1.49 19.94 22.32
CA ALA A 440 -2.88 20.18 22.68
C ALA A 440 -3.90 19.37 21.84
N ILE A 441 -3.46 18.57 20.86
CA ILE A 441 -4.34 17.70 20.08
C ILE A 441 -4.99 16.66 21.01
N PRO A 442 -6.34 16.61 21.15
CA PRO A 442 -6.98 15.71 22.10
C PRO A 442 -6.79 14.21 21.80
N SER A 443 -6.63 13.85 20.52
CA SER A 443 -6.49 12.48 20.04
C SER A 443 -5.03 12.03 19.87
N LEU A 444 -4.08 12.75 20.47
CA LEU A 444 -2.65 12.47 20.36
C LEU A 444 -2.31 11.15 21.06
N ASN A 445 -1.72 10.21 20.31
CA ASN A 445 -1.21 8.96 20.89
C ASN A 445 0.18 9.16 21.52
N GLU A 446 0.65 8.17 22.27
CA GLU A 446 1.93 8.24 23.00
C GLU A 446 3.14 8.43 22.07
N ALA A 447 3.16 7.77 20.91
CA ALA A 447 4.26 7.89 19.96
C ALA A 447 4.31 9.31 19.33
N ASP A 448 3.15 9.83 18.94
CA ASP A 448 3.02 11.20 18.41
C ASP A 448 3.42 12.24 19.49
N ARG A 449 3.03 12.03 20.75
CA ARG A 449 3.45 12.86 21.87
C ARG A 449 4.97 12.83 22.06
N LYS A 450 5.56 11.64 22.06
CA LYS A 450 7.00 11.45 22.20
C LYS A 450 7.79 12.12 21.06
N GLU A 451 7.29 12.09 19.83
CA GLU A 451 7.89 12.83 18.72
C GLU A 451 7.92 14.33 19.01
N LEU A 452 6.80 14.92 19.42
CA LEU A 452 6.74 16.35 19.75
C LEU A 452 7.59 16.72 20.95
N ASP A 453 7.64 15.88 21.99
CA ASP A 453 8.49 16.10 23.17
C ASP A 453 9.98 16.05 22.80
N LEU A 454 10.38 15.14 21.91
CA LEU A 454 11.76 15.10 21.39
C LEU A 454 12.11 16.35 20.59
N VAL A 455 11.19 16.84 19.74
CA VAL A 455 11.38 18.12 19.06
C VAL A 455 11.49 19.25 20.08
N ALA A 456 10.58 19.32 21.06
CA ALA A 456 10.57 20.34 22.11
C ALA A 456 11.89 20.41 22.88
N ALA A 457 12.46 19.25 23.22
CA ALA A 457 13.72 19.12 23.94
C ALA A 457 14.92 19.62 23.11
N GLY A 458 14.86 19.48 21.78
CA GLY A 458 15.89 19.97 20.86
C GLY A 458 15.78 21.46 20.49
N LEU A 459 14.69 22.15 20.86
CA LEU A 459 14.51 23.57 20.54
C LEU A 459 15.39 24.47 21.42
N PRO A 460 15.95 25.57 20.87
CA PRO A 460 16.67 26.57 21.66
C PRO A 460 15.82 27.13 22.82
N GLU A 461 16.46 27.55 23.92
CA GLU A 461 15.74 28.22 25.01
C GLU A 461 15.07 29.50 24.50
N ALA A 462 13.78 29.67 24.79
CA ALA A 462 13.12 30.95 24.59
C ALA A 462 13.46 31.85 25.78
N GLY A 463 13.88 33.09 25.53
CA GLY A 463 14.14 34.07 26.59
C GLY A 463 12.94 34.20 27.55
N ARG A 464 13.22 34.60 28.81
CA ARG A 464 12.39 34.55 30.04
C ARG A 464 10.94 35.08 30.02
N THR A 465 10.35 35.42 28.89
CA THR A 465 8.95 35.83 28.81
C THR A 465 8.02 34.60 28.91
N LYS A 466 7.26 34.49 30.00
CA LYS A 466 6.04 33.66 30.05
C LYS A 466 5.13 34.09 28.90
N ARG A 467 5.05 33.28 27.84
CA ARG A 467 4.15 33.54 26.72
C ARG A 467 2.94 32.63 26.82
N ALA A 468 1.76 33.21 26.66
CA ALA A 468 0.52 32.45 26.55
C ALA A 468 0.58 31.56 25.31
N THR A 469 0.07 30.34 25.42
CA THR A 469 -0.13 29.46 24.27
C THR A 469 -1.03 30.18 23.24
N PRO A 470 -0.66 30.25 21.96
CA PRO A 470 -1.50 30.88 20.96
C PRO A 470 -2.89 30.24 20.93
N LYS A 471 -3.95 31.05 20.78
CA LYS A 471 -5.32 30.57 20.58
C LYS A 471 -5.63 30.38 19.09
N MET A 472 -4.73 29.74 18.35
CA MET A 472 -4.90 29.47 16.91
C MET A 472 -5.36 28.02 16.72
N PRO A 473 -6.52 27.77 16.09
CA PRO A 473 -6.91 26.43 15.66
C PRO A 473 -5.86 25.80 14.75
N LEU A 474 -5.60 24.50 14.90
CA LEU A 474 -4.57 23.82 14.13
C LEU A 474 -4.88 23.81 12.62
N ASP A 475 -6.16 23.78 12.23
CA ASP A 475 -6.53 23.87 10.82
C ASP A 475 -6.23 25.26 10.23
N GLU A 476 -6.41 26.32 11.01
CA GLU A 476 -6.01 27.69 10.62
C GLU A 476 -4.49 27.78 10.46
N LEU A 477 -3.72 27.25 11.41
CA LEU A 477 -2.25 27.17 11.32
C LEU A 477 -1.80 26.53 10.00
N PHE A 478 -2.44 25.42 9.61
CA PHE A 478 -2.08 24.67 8.42
C PHE A 478 -2.52 25.36 7.13
N GLN A 479 -3.69 26.00 7.12
CA GLN A 479 -4.13 26.83 6.00
C GLN A 479 -3.15 27.97 5.75
N ARG A 480 -2.70 28.65 6.82
CA ARG A 480 -1.72 29.74 6.76
C ARG A 480 -0.33 29.25 6.36
N LEU A 481 0.08 28.06 6.79
CA LEU A 481 1.31 27.41 6.32
C LEU A 481 1.34 27.23 4.80
N VAL A 482 0.18 26.95 4.20
CA VAL A 482 0.04 26.81 2.74
C VAL A 482 -0.02 28.17 2.06
N SER A 483 -0.89 29.08 2.53
CA SER A 483 -1.13 30.35 1.84
C SER A 483 0.04 31.34 1.95
N GLU A 484 0.78 31.33 3.06
CA GLU A 484 1.88 32.27 3.34
C GLU A 484 3.27 31.71 2.97
N ALA A 485 3.34 30.56 2.30
CA ALA A 485 4.62 29.88 2.00
C ALA A 485 5.59 30.76 1.19
N GLY A 486 5.07 31.51 0.21
CA GLY A 486 5.85 32.42 -0.63
C GLY A 486 6.32 33.70 0.07
N GLU A 487 5.76 34.01 1.25
CA GLU A 487 6.09 35.20 2.05
C GLU A 487 6.99 34.85 3.25
N GLY A 488 7.51 33.62 3.30
CA GLY A 488 8.35 33.16 4.41
C GLY A 488 7.62 33.06 5.75
N HIS A 489 6.28 32.94 5.73
CA HIS A 489 5.42 32.84 6.91
C HIS A 489 5.54 34.03 7.89
N ALA A 490 5.95 35.22 7.43
CA ALA A 490 6.23 36.37 8.32
C ALA A 490 5.02 36.79 9.17
N ALA A 491 3.83 36.85 8.58
CA ALA A 491 2.60 37.19 9.28
C ALA A 491 2.16 36.09 10.26
N LEU A 492 2.30 34.82 9.88
CA LEU A 492 2.05 33.67 10.75
C LEU A 492 3.01 33.65 11.96
N VAL A 493 4.29 33.94 11.75
CA VAL A 493 5.28 34.06 12.82
C VAL A 493 4.92 35.19 13.79
N ALA A 494 4.46 36.34 13.29
CA ALA A 494 3.99 37.43 14.14
C ALA A 494 2.80 37.02 15.01
N ALA A 495 1.82 36.32 14.42
CA ALA A 495 0.66 35.79 15.14
C ALA A 495 1.06 34.76 16.22
N LEU A 496 1.96 33.83 15.91
CA LEU A 496 2.47 32.83 16.84
C LEU A 496 3.26 33.44 18.02
N ARG A 497 3.87 34.61 17.82
CA ARG A 497 4.54 35.36 18.89
C ARG A 497 3.56 36.02 19.87
N GLY A 498 2.27 36.07 19.55
CA GLY A 498 1.26 36.79 20.33
C GLY A 498 1.34 38.31 20.15
N ARG A 499 1.92 38.79 19.04
CA ARG A 499 1.87 40.19 18.61
C ARG A 499 0.76 40.29 17.56
N ALA A 500 -0.48 40.42 18.02
CA ALA A 500 -1.60 40.83 17.17
C ALA A 500 -1.68 42.35 17.15
#